data_AF-A0A8D0V0L7-F1
#
_entry.id   AF-A0A8D0V0L7-F1
#
_cell.length_a   1.000
_cell.length_b   1.000
_cell.length_c   1.000
_cell.angle_alpha   90.00
_cell.angle_beta   90.00
_cell.angle_gamma   90.00
#
_symmetry.space_group_name_H-M   'P 1'
#
loop_
_entity.id
_entity.type
_entity.pdbx_description
1 polymer ?
#
loop_
_entity_poly.entity_id
_entity_poly.type
_entity_poly.pdbx_seq_one_letter_code
_entity_poly.pdbx_strand_id
1 'polypeptide(L)'
;MSEREERRFVEIPRESVRLMAESTGLELSDEVAALLAEDVCYRLREATQNSSQFMKHTKRRKLTVEDFNRALRWSSVEAVCGYGSQEALPLRPAREGELYFPEDREVNLVDLALATNIPKGCAETAVRGDCPGMGVGAGLSGEVMDWLVEGAEPQADPSLCSASSPCLLPGWQREPGPSRIR
;
A
#
# COMPACT_ATOMS: atom_id res chain seq x y z
N MET A 1 29.63 15.22 16.80
CA MET A 1 29.39 14.21 15.74
C MET A 1 28.44 13.21 16.34
N SER A 2 27.14 13.47 16.25
CA SER A 2 26.13 12.56 16.81
C SER A 2 26.27 11.22 16.12
N GLU A 3 26.47 10.16 16.89
CA GLU A 3 26.39 8.78 16.41
C GLU A 3 25.07 8.65 15.67
N ARG A 4 25.17 8.64 14.34
CA ARG A 4 24.07 8.31 13.45
C ARG A 4 23.74 6.89 13.82
N GLU A 5 22.74 6.70 14.67
CA GLU A 5 22.16 5.42 15.03
C GLU A 5 22.17 4.56 13.78
N GLU A 6 23.14 3.64 13.75
CA GLU A 6 23.45 2.86 12.58
C GLU A 6 22.15 2.09 12.35
N ARG A 7 21.44 2.40 11.25
CA ARG A 7 20.14 1.82 10.99
C ARG A 7 20.36 0.33 10.84
N ARG A 8 20.29 -0.39 11.95
CA ARG A 8 20.53 -1.82 11.99
C ARG A 8 19.39 -2.43 11.23
N PHE A 9 19.68 -2.85 10.01
CA PHE A 9 18.70 -3.54 9.20
C PHE A 9 18.35 -4.83 9.91
N VAL A 10 17.10 -5.25 9.77
CA VAL A 10 16.69 -6.58 10.22
C VAL A 10 17.46 -7.59 9.37
N GLU A 11 18.22 -8.44 10.03
CA GLU A 11 18.96 -9.54 9.43
C GLU A 11 18.21 -10.85 9.70
N ILE A 12 18.09 -11.67 8.68
CA ILE A 12 17.56 -13.02 8.80
C ILE A 12 18.62 -13.85 9.53
N PRO A 13 18.25 -14.59 10.60
CA PRO A 13 19.20 -15.42 11.30
C PRO A 13 19.68 -16.55 10.38
N ARG A 14 20.98 -16.83 10.42
CA ARG A 14 21.62 -17.92 9.66
C ARG A 14 21.02 -19.28 9.99
N GLU A 15 20.51 -19.46 11.20
CA GLU A 15 19.81 -20.66 11.64
C GLU A 15 18.56 -20.91 10.78
N SER A 16 17.81 -19.85 10.40
CA SER A 16 16.67 -20.00 9.48
C SER A 16 17.10 -20.45 8.08
N VAL A 17 18.23 -19.95 7.58
CA VAL A 17 18.77 -20.37 6.27
C VAL A 17 19.20 -21.84 6.30
N ARG A 18 19.79 -22.30 7.42
CA ARG A 18 20.14 -23.71 7.61
C ARG A 18 18.91 -24.61 7.64
N LEU A 19 17.88 -24.25 8.42
CA LEU A 19 16.63 -25.02 8.48
C LEU A 19 15.98 -25.15 7.10
N MET A 20 16.04 -24.10 6.27
CA MET A 20 15.56 -24.16 4.89
C MET A 20 16.40 -25.12 4.03
N ALA A 21 17.73 -25.14 4.20
CA ALA A 21 18.60 -26.09 3.50
C ALA A 21 18.34 -27.54 3.93
N GLU A 22 18.20 -27.78 5.24
CA GLU A 22 17.86 -29.09 5.81
C GLU A 22 16.52 -29.61 5.30
N SER A 23 15.54 -28.72 5.09
CA SER A 23 14.24 -29.09 4.49
C SER A 23 14.36 -29.62 3.06
N THR A 24 15.43 -29.23 2.35
CA THR A 24 15.77 -29.74 1.01
C THR A 24 16.76 -30.91 1.05
N GLY A 25 17.16 -31.37 2.24
CA GLY A 25 18.13 -32.46 2.43
C GLY A 25 19.60 -32.03 2.31
N LEU A 26 19.90 -30.74 2.47
CA LEU A 26 21.25 -30.18 2.41
C LEU A 26 21.72 -29.71 3.79
N GLU A 27 22.99 -29.97 4.11
CA GLU A 27 23.65 -29.43 5.30
C GLU A 27 24.60 -28.30 4.91
N LEU A 28 24.50 -27.15 5.59
CA LEU A 28 25.34 -25.98 5.34
C LEU A 28 26.32 -25.74 6.48
N SER A 29 27.56 -25.37 6.14
CA SER A 29 28.52 -24.88 7.13
C SER A 29 28.12 -23.50 7.67
N ASP A 30 28.65 -23.12 8.84
CA ASP A 30 28.32 -21.83 9.47
C ASP A 30 28.67 -20.63 8.60
N GLU A 31 29.83 -20.69 7.95
CA GLU A 31 30.31 -19.64 7.06
C GLU A 31 29.41 -19.45 5.85
N VAL A 32 28.97 -20.55 5.21
CA VAL A 32 28.09 -20.48 4.03
C VAL A 32 26.70 -19.98 4.44
N ALA A 33 26.16 -20.44 5.57
CA ALA A 33 24.87 -19.99 6.07
C ALA A 33 24.87 -18.48 6.40
N ALA A 34 25.98 -17.96 6.96
CA ALA A 34 26.13 -16.53 7.23
C ALA A 34 26.16 -15.71 5.94
N LEU A 35 26.96 -16.12 4.95
CA LEU A 35 27.04 -15.42 3.65
C LEU A 35 25.70 -15.44 2.90
N LEU A 36 24.99 -16.57 2.92
CA LEU A 36 23.66 -16.67 2.31
C LEU A 36 22.63 -15.80 3.04
N ALA A 37 22.69 -15.73 4.37
CA ALA A 37 21.79 -14.86 5.13
C ALA A 37 21.97 -13.39 4.74
N GLU A 38 23.22 -12.93 4.57
CA GLU A 38 23.53 -11.57 4.10
C GLU A 38 22.98 -11.31 2.68
N ASP A 39 23.19 -12.24 1.75
CA ASP A 39 22.71 -12.14 0.37
C ASP A 39 21.17 -12.11 0.29
N VAL A 40 20.49 -13.01 1.00
CA VAL A 40 19.02 -13.02 1.07
C VAL A 40 18.49 -11.71 1.65
N CYS A 41 19.13 -11.18 2.70
CA CYS A 41 18.76 -9.89 3.26
C CYS A 41 18.95 -8.75 2.26
N TYR A 42 20.03 -8.77 1.48
CA TYR A 42 20.25 -7.80 0.42
C TYR A 42 19.13 -7.85 -0.63
N ARG A 43 18.81 -9.04 -1.14
CA ARG A 43 17.77 -9.21 -2.17
C ARG A 43 16.38 -8.81 -1.65
N LEU A 44 16.07 -9.07 -0.39
CA LEU A 44 14.80 -8.62 0.22
C LEU A 44 14.71 -7.10 0.32
N ARG A 45 15.81 -6.43 0.70
CA ARG A 45 15.86 -4.96 0.74
C ARG A 45 15.69 -4.37 -0.66
N GLU A 46 16.37 -4.93 -1.65
CA GLU A 46 16.25 -4.53 -3.05
C GLU A 46 14.81 -4.69 -3.57
N ALA A 47 14.21 -5.87 -3.38
CA ALA A 47 12.83 -6.12 -3.78
C ALA A 47 11.84 -5.17 -3.09
N THR A 48 12.03 -4.91 -1.79
CA THR A 48 11.20 -3.96 -1.03
C THR A 48 11.34 -2.54 -1.55
N GLN A 49 12.57 -2.10 -1.86
CA GLN A 49 12.84 -0.78 -2.42
C GLN A 49 12.18 -0.61 -3.79
N ASN A 50 12.30 -1.60 -4.67
CA ASN A 50 11.68 -1.60 -6.00
C ASN A 50 10.15 -1.57 -5.90
N SER A 51 9.59 -2.36 -4.99
CA SER A 51 8.14 -2.38 -4.71
C SER A 51 7.62 -1.02 -4.22
N SER A 52 8.41 -0.31 -3.41
CA SER A 52 8.07 1.04 -2.94
C SER A 52 7.92 2.04 -4.09
N GLN A 53 8.67 1.88 -5.19
CA GLN A 53 8.52 2.74 -6.36
C GLN A 53 7.17 2.52 -7.04
N PHE A 54 6.75 1.27 -7.27
CA PHE A 54 5.43 0.97 -7.83
C PHE A 54 4.27 1.50 -6.96
N MET A 55 4.41 1.41 -5.63
CA MET A 55 3.45 1.99 -4.69
C MET A 55 3.36 3.52 -4.84
N LYS A 56 4.50 4.21 -4.92
CA LYS A 56 4.54 5.68 -5.10
C LYS A 56 3.98 6.11 -6.45
N HIS A 57 4.29 5.40 -7.52
CA HIS A 57 3.76 5.69 -8.87
C HIS A 57 2.25 5.51 -8.95
N THR A 58 1.67 4.61 -8.15
CA THR A 58 0.22 4.44 -8.04
C THR A 58 -0.44 5.42 -7.04
N LYS A 59 0.31 6.39 -6.51
CA LYS A 59 -0.14 7.38 -5.51
C LYS A 59 -0.71 6.76 -4.23
N ARG A 60 -0.33 5.52 -3.91
CA ARG A 60 -0.76 4.81 -2.71
C ARG A 60 0.25 5.00 -1.59
N ARG A 61 -0.24 4.92 -0.35
CA ARG A 61 0.61 4.93 0.87
C ARG A 61 0.76 3.55 1.50
N LYS A 62 -0.08 2.59 1.09
CA LYS A 62 -0.04 1.20 1.54
C LYS A 62 0.63 0.35 0.46
N LEU A 63 1.66 -0.38 0.84
CA LEU A 63 2.32 -1.35 -0.03
C LEU A 63 1.42 -2.58 -0.17
N THR A 64 1.17 -3.01 -1.39
CA THR A 64 0.32 -4.17 -1.69
C THR A 64 1.11 -5.29 -2.34
N VAL A 65 0.54 -6.50 -2.31
CA VAL A 65 1.10 -7.68 -3.00
C VAL A 65 1.31 -7.41 -4.49
N GLU A 66 0.44 -6.62 -5.11
CA GLU A 66 0.58 -6.23 -6.52
C GLU A 66 1.84 -5.42 -6.80
N ASP A 67 2.24 -4.53 -5.89
CA ASP A 67 3.48 -3.75 -6.03
C ASP A 67 4.70 -4.67 -5.97
N PHE A 68 4.66 -5.65 -5.05
CA PHE A 68 5.71 -6.65 -4.89
C PHE A 68 5.81 -7.57 -6.10
N ASN A 69 4.68 -8.05 -6.60
CA ASN A 69 4.63 -8.89 -7.80
C ASN A 69 5.08 -8.15 -9.06
N ARG A 70 4.87 -6.82 -9.15
CA ARG A 70 5.46 -6.00 -10.22
C ARG A 70 6.98 -5.91 -10.10
N ALA A 71 7.50 -5.71 -8.88
CA ALA A 71 8.94 -5.67 -8.63
C ALA A 71 9.62 -7.02 -8.92
N LEU A 72 9.03 -8.14 -8.51
CA LEU A 72 9.55 -9.48 -8.79
C LEU A 72 9.64 -9.74 -10.29
N ARG A 73 8.59 -9.42 -11.05
CA ARG A 73 8.60 -9.54 -12.52
C ARG A 73 9.67 -8.67 -13.16
N TRP A 74 9.89 -7.46 -12.66
CA TRP A 74 10.97 -6.57 -13.15
C TRP A 74 12.36 -7.19 -12.92
N SER A 75 12.54 -7.91 -11.81
CA SER A 75 13.77 -8.63 -11.47
C SER A 75 13.85 -10.04 -12.09
N SER A 76 12.98 -10.39 -13.04
CA SER A 76 12.91 -11.74 -13.65
C SER A 76 12.68 -12.88 -12.65
N VAL A 77 12.03 -12.58 -11.52
CA VAL A 77 11.60 -13.55 -10.51
C VAL A 77 10.11 -13.81 -10.68
N GLU A 78 9.69 -15.05 -10.46
CA GLU A 78 8.28 -15.43 -10.50
C GLU A 78 7.46 -14.65 -9.46
N ALA A 79 6.25 -14.25 -9.84
CA ALA A 79 5.34 -13.57 -8.93
C ALA A 79 4.79 -14.55 -7.90
N VAL A 80 4.60 -14.08 -6.67
CA VAL A 80 4.03 -14.92 -5.61
C VAL A 80 2.51 -14.94 -5.76
N CYS A 81 1.96 -16.13 -5.97
CA CYS A 81 0.53 -16.41 -6.09
C CYS A 81 -0.07 -16.81 -4.73
N GLY A 82 -1.40 -16.70 -4.59
CA GLY A 82 -2.11 -17.11 -3.36
C GLY A 82 -2.23 -16.03 -2.28
N TYR A 83 -1.77 -14.80 -2.54
CA TYR A 83 -1.88 -13.67 -1.63
C TYR A 83 -2.83 -12.60 -2.18
N GLY A 84 -3.62 -11.98 -1.30
CA GLY A 84 -4.64 -10.98 -1.67
C GLY A 84 -6.07 -11.32 -1.23
N SER A 85 -6.27 -12.44 -0.52
CA SER A 85 -7.53 -12.71 0.18
C SER A 85 -7.82 -11.61 1.21
N GLN A 86 -9.10 -11.31 1.43
CA GLN A 86 -9.53 -10.45 2.55
C GLN A 86 -9.42 -11.17 3.89
N GLU A 87 -9.33 -12.51 3.87
CA GLU A 87 -9.15 -13.31 5.06
C GLU A 87 -7.70 -13.19 5.55
N ALA A 88 -7.55 -12.92 6.84
CA ALA A 88 -6.24 -12.95 7.48
C ALA A 88 -5.72 -14.40 7.52
N LEU A 89 -4.43 -14.58 7.25
CA LEU A 89 -3.73 -15.86 7.38
C LEU A 89 -3.05 -15.91 8.76
N PRO A 90 -3.68 -16.53 9.79
CA PRO A 90 -3.09 -16.59 11.12
C PRO A 90 -1.89 -17.54 11.13
N LEU A 91 -0.79 -17.09 11.74
CA LEU A 91 0.37 -17.92 12.03
C LEU A 91 0.21 -18.58 13.40
N ARG A 92 0.33 -19.91 13.46
CA ARG A 92 0.25 -20.70 14.68
C ARG A 92 1.65 -21.13 15.13
N PRO A 93 1.99 -21.01 16.42
CA PRO A 93 3.26 -21.55 16.92
C PRO A 93 3.21 -23.08 16.97
N ALA A 94 4.29 -23.72 16.58
CA ALA A 94 4.49 -25.15 16.79
C ALA A 94 4.72 -25.44 18.28
N ARG A 95 4.40 -26.67 18.71
CA ARG A 95 4.60 -27.08 20.12
C ARG A 95 6.08 -27.29 20.46
N GLU A 96 6.92 -27.47 19.45
CA GLU A 96 8.33 -27.81 19.60
C GLU A 96 9.16 -26.78 18.80
N GLY A 97 9.85 -25.90 19.52
CA GLY A 97 10.66 -24.81 18.96
C GLY A 97 9.91 -23.50 18.65
N GLU A 98 10.67 -22.46 18.29
CA GLU A 98 10.14 -21.15 17.87
C GLU A 98 9.73 -21.16 16.38
N LEU A 99 8.89 -22.11 16.00
CA LEU A 99 8.41 -22.27 14.63
C LEU A 99 6.98 -21.76 14.49
N TYR A 100 6.68 -21.11 13.35
CA TYR A 100 5.36 -20.59 13.02
C TYR A 100 4.92 -21.12 11.66
N PHE A 101 3.68 -21.57 11.55
CA PHE A 101 3.11 -22.07 10.30
C PHE A 101 1.76 -21.41 10.01
N PRO A 102 1.43 -21.18 8.73
CA PRO A 102 0.08 -20.76 8.35
C PRO A 102 -0.92 -21.87 8.68
N GLU A 103 -2.07 -21.49 9.25
CA GLU A 103 -3.16 -22.44 9.50
C GLU A 103 -3.84 -22.82 8.19
N ASP A 104 -3.60 -24.05 7.71
CA ASP A 104 -4.29 -24.60 6.55
C ASP A 104 -5.71 -25.03 6.97
N ARG A 105 -6.69 -24.23 6.55
CA ARG A 105 -8.11 -24.56 6.74
C ARG A 105 -8.62 -25.33 5.53
N GLU A 106 -9.19 -26.49 5.79
CA GLU A 106 -9.91 -27.23 4.76
C GLU A 106 -11.13 -26.43 4.30
N VAL A 107 -11.27 -26.26 3.00
CA VAL A 107 -12.39 -25.55 2.39
C VAL A 107 -13.29 -26.58 1.71
N ASN A 108 -14.55 -26.66 2.13
CA ASN A 108 -15.54 -27.46 1.41
C ASN A 108 -15.88 -26.76 0.09
N LEU A 109 -15.43 -27.36 -1.01
CA LEU A 109 -15.64 -26.83 -2.35
C LEU A 109 -17.12 -26.74 -2.74
N VAL A 110 -17.96 -27.65 -2.23
CA VAL A 110 -19.41 -27.64 -2.50
C VAL A 110 -20.05 -26.43 -1.83
N ASP A 111 -19.74 -26.20 -0.56
CA ASP A 111 -20.27 -25.06 0.19
C ASP A 111 -19.77 -23.75 -0.43
N LEU A 112 -18.49 -23.67 -0.81
CA LEU A 112 -17.92 -22.51 -1.46
C LEU A 112 -18.58 -22.22 -2.82
N ALA A 113 -18.83 -23.24 -3.63
CA ALA A 113 -19.48 -23.09 -4.94
C ALA A 113 -20.94 -22.63 -4.84
N LEU A 114 -21.63 -23.04 -3.76
CA LEU A 114 -23.01 -22.66 -3.48
C LEU A 114 -23.13 -21.34 -2.71
N ALA A 115 -22.03 -20.82 -2.17
CA ALA A 115 -22.03 -19.61 -1.39
C ALA A 115 -22.41 -18.41 -2.25
N THR A 116 -23.51 -17.73 -1.89
CA THR A 116 -24.09 -16.61 -2.65
C THR A 116 -23.43 -15.25 -2.37
N ASN A 117 -22.23 -15.24 -1.80
CA ASN A 117 -21.40 -14.05 -1.62
C ASN A 117 -20.79 -13.63 -2.96
N ILE A 118 -21.66 -13.16 -3.86
CA ILE A 118 -21.25 -12.40 -5.04
C ILE A 118 -20.50 -11.17 -4.52
N PRO A 119 -19.23 -10.95 -4.91
CA PRO A 119 -18.52 -9.76 -4.53
C PRO A 119 -19.37 -8.57 -4.96
N LYS A 120 -19.84 -7.79 -3.97
CA LYS A 120 -20.60 -6.56 -4.25
C LYS A 120 -19.72 -5.72 -5.16
N GLY A 121 -20.22 -5.41 -6.34
CA GLY A 121 -19.50 -4.58 -7.32
C GLY A 121 -18.98 -3.33 -6.62
N CYS A 122 -17.74 -2.95 -6.92
CA CYS A 122 -17.19 -1.72 -6.38
C CYS A 122 -18.09 -0.58 -6.85
N ALA A 123 -18.49 0.31 -5.93
CA ALA A 123 -19.27 1.48 -6.29
C ALA A 123 -18.53 2.27 -7.37
N GLU A 124 -19.27 2.79 -8.35
CA GLU A 124 -18.71 3.61 -9.42
C GLU A 124 -17.93 4.77 -8.84
N THR A 125 -16.77 5.06 -9.44
CA THR A 125 -15.93 6.17 -9.00
C THR A 125 -16.64 7.49 -9.25
N ALA A 126 -17.12 8.13 -8.18
CA ALA A 126 -17.74 9.45 -8.23
C ALA A 126 -16.85 10.50 -7.57
N VAL A 127 -16.74 11.68 -8.20
CA VAL A 127 -16.08 12.85 -7.62
C VAL A 127 -17.16 13.74 -7.01
N ARG A 128 -17.15 13.93 -5.69
CA ARG A 128 -18.04 14.87 -5.01
C ARG A 128 -17.32 16.21 -4.87
N GLY A 129 -17.73 17.19 -5.67
CA GLY A 129 -17.35 18.59 -5.47
C GLY A 129 -18.30 19.25 -4.49
N ASP A 130 -17.76 19.92 -3.47
CA ASP A 130 -18.53 20.82 -2.61
C ASP A 130 -18.30 22.24 -3.14
N CYS A 131 -19.31 22.81 -3.80
CA CYS A 131 -19.28 24.21 -4.23
C CYS A 131 -19.87 25.07 -3.09
N PRO A 132 -19.07 25.91 -2.41
CA PRO A 132 -19.60 26.81 -1.40
C PRO A 132 -20.49 27.86 -2.10
N GLY A 133 -21.81 27.70 -2.01
CA GLY A 133 -22.78 28.67 -2.55
C GLY A 133 -24.12 28.12 -3.01
N MET A 134 -24.29 26.80 -3.16
CA MET A 134 -25.58 26.23 -3.61
C MET A 134 -26.29 25.49 -2.47
N GLY A 135 -27.47 25.98 -2.10
CA GLY A 135 -28.34 25.39 -1.11
C GLY A 135 -28.68 23.93 -1.41
N VAL A 136 -28.82 23.14 -0.34
CA VAL A 136 -29.08 21.70 -0.36
C VAL A 136 -30.40 21.42 -1.08
N GLY A 137 -30.35 20.83 -2.28
CA GLY A 137 -31.52 20.25 -2.93
C GLY A 137 -31.66 20.53 -4.43
N ALA A 138 -30.76 19.99 -5.26
CA ALA A 138 -31.07 19.73 -6.67
C ALA A 138 -30.23 18.53 -7.12
N GLY A 139 -30.89 17.48 -7.63
CA GLY A 139 -30.23 16.36 -8.27
C GLY A 139 -29.46 16.84 -9.48
N LEU A 140 -28.18 16.48 -9.55
CA LEU A 140 -27.27 16.95 -10.60
C LEU A 140 -27.42 16.06 -11.84
N SER A 141 -28.33 16.43 -12.74
CA SER A 141 -28.36 15.90 -14.10
C SER A 141 -27.57 16.81 -15.04
N GLY A 142 -26.49 16.28 -15.62
CA GLY A 142 -25.93 16.71 -16.92
C GLY A 142 -25.22 18.06 -17.03
N GLU A 143 -25.61 19.10 -16.31
CA GLU A 143 -25.21 20.49 -16.64
C GLU A 143 -23.88 20.96 -16.04
N VAL A 144 -23.28 20.21 -15.10
CA VAL A 144 -22.05 20.63 -14.39
C VAL A 144 -20.79 20.57 -15.26
N MET A 145 -20.77 19.73 -16.31
CA MET A 145 -19.57 19.63 -17.17
C MET A 145 -19.33 20.86 -18.04
N ASP A 146 -20.36 21.67 -18.29
CA ASP A 146 -20.24 22.88 -19.14
C ASP A 146 -19.49 24.00 -18.41
N TRP A 147 -19.68 24.12 -17.08
CA TRP A 147 -19.04 25.15 -16.26
C TRP A 147 -17.52 25.01 -16.16
N LEU A 148 -16.98 23.79 -16.26
CA LEU A 148 -15.54 23.56 -16.21
C LEU A 148 -14.83 23.95 -17.53
N VAL A 149 -15.59 24.08 -18.62
CA VAL A 149 -15.08 24.44 -19.95
C VAL A 149 -15.01 25.95 -20.15
N GLU A 150 -15.91 26.73 -19.51
CA GLU A 150 -15.99 28.18 -19.74
C GLU A 150 -15.15 29.07 -18.81
N GLY A 151 -14.48 28.51 -17.79
CA GLY A 151 -13.49 29.27 -17.01
C GLY A 151 -14.04 30.53 -16.31
N ALA A 152 -15.29 30.50 -15.86
CA ALA A 152 -15.89 31.61 -15.13
C ALA A 152 -15.55 31.52 -13.62
N GLU A 153 -14.71 32.45 -13.13
CA GLU A 153 -14.58 32.70 -11.69
C GLU A 153 -15.86 33.40 -11.17
N PRO A 154 -16.49 32.90 -10.09
CA PRO A 154 -17.61 33.60 -9.47
C PRO A 154 -17.09 34.85 -8.76
N GLN A 155 -17.58 36.04 -9.15
CA GLN A 155 -17.41 37.26 -8.37
C GLN A 155 -18.22 37.15 -7.08
N ALA A 156 -17.54 36.93 -5.95
CA ALA A 156 -18.15 37.01 -4.63
C ALA A 156 -18.26 38.48 -4.21
N ASP A 157 -19.49 38.97 -4.05
CA ASP A 157 -19.78 40.29 -3.48
C ASP A 157 -19.30 40.36 -2.02
N PRO A 158 -18.47 41.34 -1.62
CA PRO A 158 -17.85 41.41 -0.30
C PRO A 158 -18.80 41.90 0.82
N SER A 159 -20.11 41.96 0.60
CA SER A 159 -21.08 42.60 1.52
C SER A 159 -21.69 41.70 2.60
N LEU A 160 -21.37 40.40 2.63
CA LEU A 160 -21.95 39.44 3.58
C LEU A 160 -21.01 38.95 4.70
N CYS A 161 -19.78 39.48 4.80
CA CYS A 161 -18.90 39.19 5.93
C CYS A 161 -19.28 40.03 7.16
N SER A 162 -20.31 39.61 7.90
CA SER A 162 -20.50 40.03 9.29
C SER A 162 -19.78 39.06 10.24
N ALA A 163 -19.01 39.65 11.15
CA ALA A 163 -18.05 39.00 12.01
C ALA A 163 -18.71 38.13 13.09
N SER A 164 -18.15 36.94 13.35
CA SER A 164 -18.11 36.32 14.69
C SER A 164 -16.92 35.37 14.83
N SER A 165 -15.83 35.92 15.37
CA SER A 165 -14.76 35.26 16.15
C SER A 165 -13.68 34.39 15.48
N PRO A 166 -12.45 34.36 16.06
CA PRO A 166 -11.21 34.24 15.33
C PRO A 166 -10.47 32.89 15.51
N CYS A 167 -9.80 32.52 14.42
CA CYS A 167 -8.61 31.72 14.25
C CYS A 167 -7.91 31.12 15.49
N LEU A 168 -7.72 29.79 15.47
CA LEU A 168 -6.45 29.16 15.84
C LEU A 168 -6.07 28.14 14.74
N LEU A 169 -5.09 28.52 13.94
CA LEU A 169 -4.34 27.70 12.96
C LEU A 169 -3.32 26.81 13.73
N PRO A 170 -2.77 25.71 13.15
CA PRO A 170 -1.77 25.77 12.07
C PRO A 170 -2.04 24.72 10.97
N GLY A 171 -1.78 24.92 9.69
CA GLY A 171 -0.58 25.50 9.11
C GLY A 171 0.02 24.46 8.17
N TRP A 172 -0.21 24.60 6.86
CA TRP A 172 0.65 24.07 5.80
C TRP A 172 0.75 25.15 4.73
N GLN A 173 1.69 26.07 4.92
CA GLN A 173 2.16 26.95 3.86
C GLN A 173 2.86 26.09 2.81
N ARG A 174 2.35 26.13 1.58
CA ARG A 174 3.08 25.70 0.40
C ARG A 174 3.44 26.98 -0.36
N GLU A 175 4.70 27.39 -0.25
CA GLU A 175 5.30 28.46 -1.05
C GLU A 175 5.11 28.17 -2.56
N PRO A 176 4.86 29.19 -3.40
CA PRO A 176 4.58 29.01 -4.81
C PRO A 176 5.82 29.15 -5.70
N GLY A 177 5.89 28.27 -6.69
CA GLY A 177 6.22 28.67 -8.06
C GLY A 177 7.44 28.00 -8.71
N PRO A 178 7.65 28.20 -10.02
CA PRO A 178 6.73 28.71 -11.03
C PRO A 178 6.47 27.71 -12.17
N SER A 179 5.30 27.89 -12.77
CA SER A 179 4.90 27.38 -14.08
C SER A 179 5.83 27.85 -15.21
N ARG A 180 6.22 26.95 -16.13
CA ARG A 180 5.87 27.06 -17.57
C ARG A 180 6.47 25.92 -18.40
N ILE A 181 5.62 25.44 -19.29
CA ILE A 181 5.95 24.67 -20.50
C ILE A 181 6.67 25.60 -21.48
N ARG A 182 7.79 25.13 -22.03
CA ARG A 182 8.02 25.05 -23.47
C ARG A 182 8.79 23.77 -23.77
#